data_AF-A0A9D8CXA9-F1
#
_entry.id   AF-A0A9D8CXA9-F1
#
_cell.length_a   1.000
_cell.length_b   1.000
_cell.length_c   1.000
_cell.angle_alpha   90.00
_cell.angle_beta   90.00
_cell.angle_gamma   90.00
#
_symmetry.space_group_name_H-M   'P 1'
#
loop_
_entity.id
_entity.type
_entity.pdbx_description
1 polymer ?
#
loop_
_entity_poly.entity_id
_entity_poly.type
_entity_poly.pdbx_seq_one_letter_code
_entity_poly.pdbx_strand_id
1 'polypeptide(L)'
;MHFDAEQASHSGGGGLAVAGWPASLSAQGGKIDLVFAGNELCGQCKIWRAQSEPGFKSSPAFKKLTYHVVHPANATLMLKEENWPAGIRWILTDFQMSDEGAQRGGITPRFILAQN
;
A
#
# COMPACT_ATOMS: atom_id res chain seq x y z
N MET A 1 11.09 4.83 0.85
CA MET A 1 10.27 4.20 -0.21
C MET A 1 10.90 4.59 -1.54
N HIS A 2 11.42 3.63 -2.31
CA HIS A 2 12.06 3.90 -3.61
C HIS A 2 11.08 3.48 -4.71
N PHE A 3 10.72 4.40 -5.59
CA PHE A 3 9.92 4.12 -6.78
C PHE A 3 10.85 4.14 -7.98
N ASP A 4 11.02 2.98 -8.62
CA ASP A 4 11.86 2.83 -9.78
C ASP A 4 11.08 3.12 -11.07
N ALA A 5 11.61 4.05 -11.86
CA ALA A 5 11.15 4.39 -13.19
C ALA A 5 12.32 4.13 -14.15
N GLU A 6 12.37 2.93 -14.73
CA GLU A 6 13.42 2.61 -15.71
C GLU A 6 12.87 2.76 -17.14
N GLN A 7 13.25 3.88 -17.77
CA GLN A 7 13.16 4.06 -19.21
C GLN A 7 14.36 3.38 -19.88
N ALA A 8 14.07 2.56 -20.90
CA ALA A 8 15.04 1.91 -21.75
C ALA A 8 15.73 2.89 -22.72
N SER A 9 17.05 2.76 -22.89
CA SER A 9 17.71 3.00 -24.19
C SER A 9 19.10 2.35 -24.24
N HIS A 10 19.32 1.53 -25.27
CA HIS A 10 20.53 0.75 -25.54
C HIS A 10 21.72 1.61 -25.99
N SER A 11 22.96 1.17 -25.72
CA SER A 11 23.94 0.76 -26.75
C SER A 11 25.34 0.60 -26.14
N GLY A 12 25.99 -0.55 -26.37
CA GLY A 12 27.45 -0.65 -26.32
C GLY A 12 28.04 -1.84 -25.55
N GLY A 13 28.38 -2.90 -26.30
CA GLY A 13 29.68 -3.57 -26.21
C GLY A 13 30.07 -4.37 -24.96
N GLY A 14 30.03 -5.70 -25.09
CA GLY A 14 31.11 -6.60 -24.66
C GLY A 14 31.37 -6.74 -23.15
N GLY A 15 30.95 -7.89 -22.59
CA GLY A 15 31.47 -8.36 -21.31
C GLY A 15 30.51 -9.32 -20.62
N LEU A 16 30.82 -10.62 -20.66
CA LEU A 16 30.19 -11.60 -19.78
C LEU A 16 30.61 -11.30 -18.34
N ALA A 17 29.76 -10.61 -17.60
CA ALA A 17 29.79 -10.56 -16.16
C ALA A 17 28.45 -11.09 -15.65
N VAL A 18 28.45 -12.34 -15.16
CA VAL A 18 27.43 -12.79 -14.21
C VAL A 18 27.66 -12.00 -12.93
N ALA A 19 27.09 -10.79 -12.89
CA ALA A 19 26.98 -10.04 -11.67
C ALA A 19 26.02 -10.81 -10.77
N GLY A 20 26.58 -11.56 -9.83
CA GLY A 20 25.84 -12.11 -8.71
C GLY A 20 25.04 -10.99 -8.09
N TRP A 21 23.71 -11.11 -8.13
CA TRP A 21 22.84 -10.19 -7.44
C TRP A 21 23.26 -10.16 -5.96
N PRO A 22 23.41 -8.97 -5.34
CA PRO A 22 23.54 -8.95 -3.90
C PRO A 22 22.29 -9.56 -3.31
N ALA A 23 22.43 -10.76 -2.74
CA ALA A 23 21.53 -11.23 -1.72
C ALA A 23 21.61 -10.21 -0.58
N SER A 24 20.57 -9.40 -0.44
CA SER A 24 20.08 -8.87 0.84
C SER A 24 19.00 -7.82 0.59
N LEU A 25 17.78 -8.30 0.41
CA LEU A 25 16.69 -7.74 1.22
C LEU A 25 16.31 -8.87 2.14
N SER A 26 16.79 -8.80 3.38
CA SER A 26 16.11 -9.46 4.48
C SER A 26 14.66 -9.04 4.36
N ALA A 27 13.79 -9.94 3.90
CA ALA A 27 12.38 -9.81 4.19
C ALA A 27 12.33 -9.74 5.71
N GLN A 28 12.15 -8.55 6.29
CA GLN A 28 11.69 -8.48 7.66
C GLN A 28 10.42 -9.31 7.67
N GLY A 29 10.47 -10.49 8.30
CA GLY A 29 9.47 -11.55 8.20
C GLY A 29 8.16 -11.21 8.90
N GLY A 30 7.74 -9.94 8.87
CA GLY A 30 6.44 -9.47 9.30
C GLY A 30 5.37 -9.87 8.29
N LYS A 31 4.16 -10.15 8.79
CA LYS A 31 2.99 -10.32 7.94
C LYS A 31 2.77 -9.03 7.15
N ILE A 32 2.45 -9.15 5.86
CA ILE A 32 2.09 -8.00 5.03
C ILE A 32 0.71 -7.50 5.51
N ASP A 33 0.62 -6.22 5.81
CA ASP A 33 -0.64 -5.53 6.07
C ASP A 33 -1.20 -4.98 4.75
N LEU A 34 -2.45 -5.35 4.42
CA LEU A 34 -3.22 -4.69 3.37
C LEU A 34 -4.29 -3.84 4.02
N VAL A 35 -4.24 -2.53 3.80
CA VAL A 35 -5.26 -1.60 4.26
C VAL A 35 -6.15 -1.21 3.09
N PHE A 36 -7.46 -1.45 3.22
CA PHE A 36 -8.45 -0.74 2.43
C PHE A 36 -8.79 0.57 3.15
N ALA A 37 -8.45 1.70 2.53
CA ALA A 37 -8.76 3.03 3.02
C ALA A 37 -9.86 3.66 2.13
N GLY A 38 -11.06 3.78 2.67
CA GLY A 38 -12.20 4.39 1.99
C GLY A 38 -13.08 5.15 2.98
N ASN A 39 -14.22 5.67 2.51
CA ASN A 39 -15.20 6.33 3.37
C ASN A 39 -16.63 6.10 2.89
N GLU A 40 -17.60 6.39 3.74
CA GLU A 40 -19.03 6.13 3.46
C GLU A 40 -19.62 6.98 2.33
N LEU A 41 -18.99 8.11 1.97
CA LEU A 41 -19.45 8.96 0.85
C LEU A 41 -18.85 8.53 -0.49
N CYS A 42 -17.86 7.64 -0.48
CA CYS A 42 -17.19 7.18 -1.69
C CYS A 42 -18.00 6.08 -2.40
N GLY A 43 -18.67 6.43 -3.51
CA GLY A 43 -19.45 5.49 -4.31
C GLY A 43 -18.64 4.27 -4.80
N GLN A 44 -17.41 4.49 -5.25
CA GLN A 44 -16.50 3.41 -5.67
C GLN A 44 -16.11 2.49 -4.52
N CYS A 45 -16.01 3.04 -3.31
CA CYS A 45 -15.72 2.26 -2.11
C CYS A 45 -16.89 1.31 -1.80
N LYS A 46 -18.14 1.79 -1.93
CA LYS A 46 -19.33 0.95 -1.76
C LYS A 46 -19.38 -0.18 -2.79
N ILE A 47 -19.14 0.14 -4.07
CA ILE A 47 -19.14 -0.85 -5.15
C ILE A 47 -18.10 -1.94 -4.89
N TRP A 48 -16.85 -1.55 -4.59
CA TRP A 48 -15.79 -2.51 -4.29
C TRP A 48 -16.13 -3.39 -3.08
N ARG A 49 -16.60 -2.80 -1.97
CA ARG A 49 -16.96 -3.54 -0.76
C ARG A 49 -18.12 -4.52 -0.99
N ALA A 50 -19.08 -4.15 -1.82
CA ALA A 50 -20.23 -5.00 -2.12
C ALA A 50 -19.87 -6.14 -3.09
N GLN A 51 -19.09 -5.85 -4.13
CA GLN A 51 -18.94 -6.77 -5.26
C GLN A 51 -17.61 -7.52 -5.28
N SER A 52 -16.52 -6.88 -4.83
CA SER A 52 -15.16 -7.42 -4.95
C SER A 52 -14.59 -7.91 -3.63
N GLU A 53 -14.85 -7.21 -2.53
CA GLU A 53 -14.34 -7.56 -1.19
C GLU A 53 -14.68 -9.00 -0.77
N PRO A 54 -15.89 -9.54 -1.00
CA PRO A 54 -16.21 -10.92 -0.63
C PRO A 54 -15.36 -11.95 -1.39
N GLY A 55 -15.16 -11.73 -2.70
CA GLY A 55 -14.32 -12.57 -3.53
C GLY A 55 -12.85 -12.51 -3.12
N PHE A 56 -12.36 -11.30 -2.83
CA PHE A 56 -11.00 -11.10 -2.32
C PHE A 56 -10.77 -11.84 -0.98
N LYS A 57 -11.70 -11.71 -0.02
CA LYS A 57 -11.61 -12.40 1.30
C LYS A 57 -11.60 -13.92 1.18
N SER A 58 -12.22 -14.46 0.14
CA SER A 58 -12.23 -15.89 -0.15
C SER A 58 -10.97 -16.39 -0.90
N SER A 59 -10.11 -15.48 -1.36
CA SER A 59 -8.96 -15.82 -2.20
C SER A 59 -7.80 -16.43 -1.42
N PRO A 60 -6.90 -17.19 -2.09
CA PRO A 60 -5.65 -17.64 -1.47
C PRO A 60 -4.71 -16.49 -1.07
N ALA A 61 -4.78 -15.35 -1.75
CA ALA A 61 -3.94 -14.19 -1.46
C ALA A 61 -4.27 -13.60 -0.07
N PHE A 62 -5.55 -13.54 0.29
CA PHE A 62 -6.00 -13.04 1.60
C PHE A 62 -5.36 -13.80 2.77
N LYS A 63 -5.08 -15.10 2.60
CA LYS A 63 -4.46 -15.93 3.66
C LYS A 63 -3.01 -15.55 3.98
N LYS A 64 -2.36 -14.78 3.11
CA LYS A 64 -0.94 -14.40 3.24
C LYS A 64 -0.73 -13.02 3.87
N LEU A 65 -1.82 -12.31 4.20
CA LEU A 65 -1.78 -10.94 4.67
C LEU A 65 -2.73 -10.73 5.85
N THR A 66 -2.53 -9.63 6.56
CA THR A 66 -3.48 -9.10 7.52
C THR A 66 -4.25 -7.97 6.86
N TYR A 67 -5.56 -8.14 6.72
CA TYR A 67 -6.42 -7.18 6.04
C TYR A 67 -7.11 -6.24 7.03
N HIS A 68 -6.92 -4.94 6.85
CA HIS A 68 -7.52 -3.88 7.66
C HIS A 68 -8.46 -3.03 6.83
N VAL A 69 -9.52 -2.55 7.46
CA VAL A 69 -10.50 -1.66 6.86
C VAL A 69 -10.53 -0.36 7.64
N VAL A 70 -10.21 0.74 6.97
CA VAL A 70 -10.43 2.11 7.45
C VAL A 70 -11.58 2.69 6.63
N HIS A 71 -12.74 2.87 7.28
CA HIS A 71 -13.96 3.30 6.60
C HIS A 71 -14.79 4.31 7.42
N PRO A 72 -14.25 5.50 7.71
CA PRO A 72 -14.98 6.54 8.42
C PRO A 72 -16.06 7.18 7.54
N ALA A 73 -16.86 8.06 8.14
CA ALA A 73 -17.99 8.73 7.50
C ALA A 73 -17.59 9.56 6.26
N ASN A 74 -16.41 10.20 6.23
CA ASN A 74 -15.96 11.02 5.10
C ASN A 74 -14.44 11.02 4.93
N ALA A 75 -13.96 11.59 3.82
CA ALA A 75 -12.54 11.62 3.46
C ALA A 75 -11.67 12.39 4.46
N THR A 76 -12.17 13.49 5.03
CA THR A 76 -11.41 14.30 6.01
C THR A 76 -11.05 13.50 7.25
N LEU A 77 -11.93 12.59 7.68
CA LEU A 77 -11.67 11.73 8.84
C LEU A 77 -10.61 10.66 8.54
N MET A 78 -10.33 10.35 7.27
CA MET A 78 -9.30 9.38 6.91
C MET A 78 -7.88 9.87 7.21
N LEU A 79 -7.67 11.17 7.35
CA LEU A 79 -6.36 11.76 7.69
C LEU A 79 -6.11 11.91 9.18
N LYS A 80 -7.00 11.35 10.00
CA LYS A 80 -6.92 11.43 11.45
C LYS A 80 -6.62 10.06 12.03
N GLU A 81 -5.49 9.93 12.72
CA GLU A 81 -4.99 8.66 13.27
C GLU A 81 -5.99 7.97 14.21
N GLU A 82 -6.84 8.72 14.91
CA GLU A 82 -7.87 8.17 15.78
C GLU A 82 -8.90 7.29 15.04
N ASN A 83 -9.08 7.49 13.72
CA ASN A 83 -9.96 6.67 12.88
C ASN A 83 -9.27 5.42 12.32
N TRP A 84 -7.99 5.22 12.62
CA TRP A 84 -7.21 4.06 12.18
C TRP A 84 -7.03 3.04 13.32
N PRO A 85 -7.05 1.72 13.02
CA PRO A 85 -6.73 0.70 14.00
C PRO A 85 -5.33 0.92 14.60
N ALA A 86 -5.20 0.81 15.92
CA ALA A 86 -4.01 1.21 16.65
C ALA A 86 -2.71 0.58 16.11
N GLY A 87 -2.74 -0.70 15.70
CA GLY A 87 -1.57 -1.41 15.18
C GLY A 87 -1.06 -0.93 13.81
N ILE A 88 -1.85 -0.11 13.08
CA ILE A 88 -1.50 0.38 11.75
C ILE A 88 -1.56 1.90 11.61
N ARG A 89 -1.63 2.65 12.73
CA ARG A 89 -1.62 4.13 12.71
C ARG A 89 -0.35 4.68 12.09
N TRP A 90 0.78 4.01 12.33
CA TRP A 90 2.08 4.36 11.77
C TRP A 90 2.06 4.46 10.23
N ILE A 91 1.22 3.68 9.54
CA ILE A 91 1.08 3.72 8.08
C ILE A 91 0.58 5.11 7.63
N LEU A 92 -0.41 5.68 8.35
CA LEU A 92 -0.92 7.00 8.04
C LEU A 92 0.15 8.07 8.34
N THR A 93 0.82 7.96 9.48
CA THR A 93 1.89 8.87 9.88
C THR A 93 2.99 8.92 8.82
N ASP A 94 3.49 7.75 8.39
CA ASP A 94 4.51 7.64 7.35
C ASP A 94 4.04 8.21 6.00
N PHE A 95 2.79 7.92 5.62
CA PHE A 95 2.21 8.48 4.39
C PHE A 95 2.17 10.01 4.44
N GLN A 96 1.71 10.61 5.54
CA GLN A 96 1.62 12.06 5.70
C GLN A 96 2.99 12.75 5.70
N MET A 97 4.04 12.05 6.17
CA MET A 97 5.42 12.55 6.17
C MET A 97 6.16 12.31 4.84
N SER A 98 5.56 11.55 3.91
CA SER A 98 6.17 11.23 2.61
C SER A 98 5.91 12.31 1.55
N ASP A 99 6.79 12.36 0.54
CA ASP A 99 6.60 13.22 -0.65
C ASP A 99 5.28 12.90 -1.37
N GLU A 100 4.87 11.63 -1.41
CA GLU A 100 3.59 11.23 -2.01
C GLU A 100 2.41 11.83 -1.25
N GLY A 101 2.45 11.80 0.08
CA GLY A 101 1.42 12.43 0.93
C GLY A 101 1.31 13.93 0.68
N ALA A 102 2.46 14.60 0.55
CA ALA A 102 2.53 16.03 0.22
C ALA A 102 1.94 16.32 -1.17
N GLN A 103 2.33 15.53 -2.20
CA GLN A 103 1.84 15.71 -3.58
C GLN A 103 0.35 15.44 -3.73
N ARG A 104 -0.19 14.47 -2.98
CA ARG A 104 -1.62 14.11 -3.02
C ARG A 104 -2.50 15.08 -2.24
N GLY A 105 -1.93 16.04 -1.51
CA GLY A 105 -2.68 17.00 -0.71
C GLY A 105 -3.50 16.33 0.39
N GLY A 106 -2.98 15.26 1.01
CA GLY A 106 -3.69 14.53 2.06
C GLY A 106 -4.84 13.67 1.52
N ILE A 107 -4.72 13.08 0.34
CA ILE A 107 -5.65 12.04 -0.11
C ILE A 107 -4.93 10.70 -0.02
N THR A 108 -5.36 9.86 0.93
CA THR A 108 -4.78 8.51 1.10
C THR A 108 -5.06 7.62 -0.10
N PRO A 109 -4.11 6.75 -0.52
CA PRO A 109 -4.40 5.69 -1.48
C PRO A 109 -5.55 4.79 -1.00
N ARG A 110 -6.32 4.23 -1.93
CA ARG A 110 -7.45 3.33 -1.58
C ARG A 110 -6.99 1.99 -1.04
N PHE A 111 -5.87 1.50 -1.54
CA PHE A 111 -5.23 0.27 -1.10
C PHE A 111 -3.80 0.60 -0.73
N ILE A 112 -3.38 0.22 0.46
CA ILE A 112 -2.02 0.40 0.94
C ILE A 112 -1.49 -0.97 1.34
N LEU A 113 -0.34 -1.35 0.78
CA LEU A 113 0.43 -2.50 1.20
C LEU A 113 1.56 -1.98 2.08
N ALA A 114 1.67 -2.52 3.29
CA ALA A 114 2.68 -2.14 4.26
C ALA A 114 3.31 -3.38 4.89
N GLN A 115 4.56 -3.24 5.28
CA GLN A 115 5.31 -4.25 6.02
C GLN A 115 6.24 -3.50 6.97
N ASN A 116 6.29 -3.95 8.22
CA ASN A 116 7.17 -3.45 9.27
C ASN A 116 8.19 -4.52 9.66
#